data_AF-A0A2V6XAM7-F1
#
_entry.id   AF-A0A2V6XAM7-F1
#
_cell.length_a   1.000
_cell.length_b   1.000
_cell.length_c   1.000
_cell.angle_alpha   90.00
_cell.angle_beta   90.00
_cell.angle_gamma   90.00
#
_symmetry.space_group_name_H-M   'P 1'
#
loop_
_entity.id
_entity.type
_entity.pdbx_description
1 polymer ?
#
loop_
_entity_poly.entity_id
_entity_poly.type
_entity_poly.pdbx_seq_one_letter_code
_entity_poly.pdbx_strand_id
1 'polypeptide(L)'
;MARRLAEVLPPRISAPFTSAFVRSSTLFDEYVDGLVLSVFRAVGLAEAAREPGTADEIVRRAGLEPGRARVPVEWILRRIGRRGILEQSEGGGATRFRLIGKLPDLDPLAVREEQRHLDPSWLPSYVLAETVAKDYPAFLRGERVGEEILFSPLRLRLWVDFFSNDNGLYAVNNSVGAGAVEEWMPRGPATIVELGGGLGSGATAVLDALRRAGRWGEISEYRFTELVPAFLRRGQNALQTGRSASRAWRRGASRSSTP
;
A
#
# COMPACT_ATOMS: atom_id res chain seq x y z
N MET A 1 -1.89 -19.41 -11.28
CA MET A 1 -2.59 -18.20 -10.80
C MET A 1 -2.79 -17.17 -11.92
N ALA A 2 -1.73 -16.61 -12.51
CA ALA A 2 -1.84 -15.54 -13.53
C ALA A 2 -2.76 -15.86 -14.74
N ARG A 3 -2.68 -17.08 -15.31
CA ARG A 3 -3.61 -17.50 -16.39
C ARG A 3 -5.08 -17.47 -15.97
N ARG A 4 -5.39 -17.84 -14.73
CA ARG A 4 -6.78 -17.79 -14.20
C ARG A 4 -7.24 -16.35 -13.94
N LEU A 5 -6.32 -15.44 -13.61
CA LEU A 5 -6.65 -14.01 -13.47
C LEU A 5 -7.01 -13.38 -14.81
N ALA A 6 -6.32 -13.74 -15.89
CA ALA A 6 -6.64 -13.26 -17.23
C ALA A 6 -8.03 -13.69 -17.74
N GLU A 7 -8.58 -14.79 -17.21
CA GLU A 7 -9.92 -15.29 -17.56
C GLU A 7 -11.05 -14.52 -16.86
N VAL A 8 -10.77 -13.85 -15.74
CA VAL A 8 -11.78 -13.15 -14.92
C VAL A 8 -11.63 -11.63 -14.91
N LEU A 9 -10.44 -11.11 -15.25
CA LEU A 9 -10.19 -9.67 -15.27
C LEU A 9 -10.54 -9.08 -16.65
N PRO A 10 -11.25 -7.93 -16.68
CA PRO A 10 -11.45 -7.19 -17.92
C PRO A 10 -10.12 -6.85 -18.62
N PRO A 11 -10.03 -6.93 -19.96
CA PRO A 11 -8.80 -6.66 -20.70
C PRO A 11 -8.14 -5.32 -20.40
N ARG A 12 -8.96 -4.30 -20.09
CA ARG A 12 -8.52 -2.94 -19.74
C ARG A 12 -7.73 -2.85 -18.42
N ILE A 13 -7.93 -3.79 -17.49
CA ILE A 13 -7.22 -3.81 -16.20
C ILE A 13 -6.33 -5.05 -16.03
N SER A 14 -6.27 -5.96 -17.01
CA SER A 14 -5.51 -7.20 -16.88
C SER A 14 -3.99 -7.03 -17.07
N ALA A 15 -3.57 -5.97 -17.77
CA ALA A 15 -2.17 -5.74 -18.13
C ALA A 15 -1.17 -5.79 -16.95
N PRO A 16 -1.47 -5.22 -15.76
CA PRO A 16 -0.57 -5.31 -14.61
C PRO A 16 -0.46 -6.72 -14.00
N PHE A 17 -1.44 -7.61 -14.20
CA PHE A 17 -1.57 -8.89 -13.50
C PHE A 17 -0.81 -10.02 -14.21
N THR A 18 0.51 -9.90 -14.25
CA THR A 18 1.41 -10.88 -14.85
C THR A 18 1.82 -11.97 -13.85
N SER A 19 2.54 -13.01 -14.32
CA SER A 19 3.21 -13.95 -13.41
C SER A 19 4.23 -13.27 -12.50
N ALA A 20 4.96 -12.28 -13.02
CA ALA A 20 5.90 -11.47 -12.25
C ALA A 20 5.16 -10.68 -11.15
N PHE A 21 4.01 -10.07 -11.46
CA PHE A 21 3.17 -9.40 -10.45
C PHE A 21 2.74 -10.35 -9.33
N VAL A 22 2.24 -11.54 -9.68
CA VAL A 22 1.84 -12.53 -8.68
C VAL A 22 3.03 -12.94 -7.82
N ARG A 23 4.20 -13.18 -8.42
CA ARG A 23 5.41 -13.52 -7.64
C ARG A 23 5.85 -12.36 -6.75
N SER A 24 5.89 -11.12 -7.25
CA SER A 24 6.23 -9.93 -6.45
C SER A 24 5.26 -9.73 -5.27
N SER A 25 3.96 -9.96 -5.50
CA SER A 25 2.95 -9.93 -4.42
C SER A 25 3.21 -10.99 -3.36
N THR A 26 3.51 -12.22 -3.77
CA THR A 26 3.85 -13.30 -2.84
C THR A 26 5.15 -13.02 -2.09
N LEU A 27 6.19 -12.53 -2.76
CA LEU A 27 7.46 -12.12 -2.13
C LEU A 27 7.23 -11.02 -1.10
N PHE A 28 6.39 -10.04 -1.39
CA PHE A 28 6.11 -8.98 -0.42
C PHE A 28 5.41 -9.50 0.83
N ASP A 29 4.47 -10.46 0.67
CA ASP A 29 3.84 -11.13 1.81
C ASP A 29 4.85 -11.96 2.64
N GLU A 30 5.74 -12.72 1.98
CA GLU A 30 6.82 -13.47 2.62
C GLU A 30 7.77 -12.53 3.39
N TYR A 31 8.10 -11.38 2.81
CA TYR A 31 8.94 -10.36 3.43
C TYR A 31 8.28 -9.79 4.70
N VAL A 32 7.01 -9.41 4.60
CA VAL A 32 6.22 -8.91 5.74
C VAL A 32 6.14 -9.98 6.84
N ASP A 33 5.99 -11.26 6.51
CA ASP A 33 5.98 -12.34 7.50
C ASP A 33 7.30 -12.43 8.28
N GLY A 34 8.44 -12.29 7.59
CA GLY A 34 9.75 -12.22 8.24
C GLY A 34 9.88 -11.02 9.18
N LEU A 35 9.40 -9.84 8.76
CA LEU A 35 9.38 -8.64 9.61
C LEU A 35 8.46 -8.82 10.82
N VAL A 36 7.28 -9.39 10.63
CA VAL A 36 6.30 -9.65 11.70
C VAL A 36 6.88 -10.61 12.74
N LEU A 37 7.54 -11.69 12.33
CA LEU A 37 8.21 -12.60 13.25
C LEU A 37 9.36 -11.93 14.00
N SER A 38 10.09 -11.02 13.35
CA SER A 38 11.13 -10.22 13.99
C SER A 38 10.56 -9.32 15.07
N VAL A 39 9.46 -8.60 14.80
CA VAL A 39 8.74 -7.81 15.80
C VAL A 39 8.21 -8.69 16.93
N PHE A 40 7.58 -9.82 16.59
CA PHE A 40 7.01 -10.77 17.55
C PHE A 40 8.05 -11.26 18.57
N ARG A 41 9.28 -11.53 18.13
CA ARG A 41 10.41 -11.84 19.02
C ARG A 41 10.85 -10.63 19.83
N ALA A 42 11.06 -9.49 19.17
CA ALA A 42 11.64 -8.29 19.77
C ALA A 42 10.78 -7.70 20.90
N VAL A 43 9.46 -7.93 20.88
CA VAL A 43 8.53 -7.46 21.91
C VAL A 43 8.12 -8.53 22.92
N GLY A 44 8.79 -9.68 22.95
CA GLY A 44 8.56 -10.72 23.95
C GLY A 44 7.26 -11.52 23.77
N LEU A 45 6.55 -11.35 22.64
CA LEU A 45 5.30 -12.07 22.39
C LEU A 45 5.51 -13.58 22.27
N ALA A 46 6.69 -14.02 21.84
CA ALA A 46 7.05 -15.43 21.79
C ALA A 46 6.94 -16.12 23.16
N GLU A 47 7.43 -15.47 24.22
CA GLU A 47 7.35 -15.97 25.58
C GLU A 47 5.93 -15.83 26.13
N ALA A 48 5.30 -14.67 25.92
CA ALA A 48 3.94 -14.38 26.39
C ALA A 48 2.87 -15.33 25.82
N ALA A 49 3.09 -15.81 24.59
CA ALA A 49 2.19 -16.73 23.88
C ALA A 49 2.48 -18.22 24.16
N ARG A 50 3.48 -18.57 24.99
CA ARG A 50 3.69 -19.99 25.38
C ARG A 50 2.50 -20.54 26.15
N GLU A 51 1.88 -19.71 26.98
CA GLU A 51 0.62 -20.03 27.65
C GLU A 51 -0.57 -19.59 26.77
N PRO A 52 -1.64 -20.41 26.65
CA PRO A 52 -2.85 -20.00 25.95
C PRO A 52 -3.39 -18.66 26.47
N GLY A 53 -3.67 -17.72 25.57
CA GLY A 53 -4.16 -16.39 25.96
C GLY A 53 -4.98 -15.68 24.89
N THR A 54 -5.88 -14.80 25.29
CA THR A 54 -6.45 -13.79 24.38
C THR A 54 -5.38 -12.74 24.02
N ALA A 55 -5.65 -11.90 23.02
CA ALA A 55 -4.75 -10.79 22.67
C ALA A 55 -4.47 -9.88 23.88
N ASP A 56 -5.47 -9.55 24.70
CA ASP A 56 -5.28 -8.73 25.91
C ASP A 56 -4.37 -9.39 26.94
N GLU A 57 -4.56 -10.70 27.16
CA GLU A 57 -3.76 -11.47 28.11
C GLU A 57 -2.30 -11.52 27.66
N ILE A 58 -2.07 -11.76 26.37
CA ILE A 58 -0.73 -11.83 25.78
C ILE A 58 -0.05 -10.45 25.81
N VAL A 59 -0.75 -9.38 25.45
CA VAL A 59 -0.26 -7.98 25.54
C VAL A 59 0.19 -7.66 26.96
N ARG A 60 -0.63 -8.01 27.96
CA ARG A 60 -0.31 -7.78 29.37
C ARG A 60 0.91 -8.57 29.82
N ARG A 61 1.00 -9.87 29.48
CA ARG A 61 2.15 -10.73 29.79
C ARG A 61 3.44 -10.22 29.15
N ALA A 62 3.36 -9.67 27.94
CA ALA A 62 4.49 -9.09 27.24
C ALA A 62 4.88 -7.68 27.75
N GLY A 63 4.14 -7.10 28.71
CA GLY A 63 4.42 -5.78 29.26
C GLY A 63 4.22 -4.64 28.25
N LEU A 64 3.34 -4.83 27.27
CA LEU A 64 3.06 -3.84 26.23
C LEU A 64 1.95 -2.87 26.68
N GLU A 65 1.91 -1.67 26.06
CA GLU A 65 0.92 -0.66 26.37
C GLU A 65 -0.44 -1.05 25.74
N PRO A 66 -1.49 -1.37 26.51
CA PRO A 66 -2.69 -1.99 25.97
C PRO A 66 -3.46 -1.13 24.95
N GLY A 67 -3.50 0.19 25.15
CA GLY A 67 -4.24 1.11 24.29
C GLY A 67 -3.71 1.15 22.86
N ARG A 68 -2.39 0.95 22.69
CA ARG A 68 -1.72 0.89 21.37
C ARG A 68 -1.51 -0.54 20.89
N ALA A 69 -1.18 -1.46 21.79
CA ALA A 69 -0.69 -2.77 21.40
C ALA A 69 -1.80 -3.77 21.06
N ARG A 70 -3.01 -3.66 21.64
CA ARG A 70 -4.07 -4.66 21.47
C ARG A 70 -4.35 -4.99 20.00
N VAL A 71 -4.70 -4.00 19.20
CA VAL A 71 -5.13 -4.21 17.80
C VAL A 71 -3.98 -4.73 16.93
N PRO A 72 -2.77 -4.12 16.93
CA PRO A 72 -1.65 -4.65 16.17
C PRO A 72 -1.22 -6.05 16.62
N VAL A 73 -1.21 -6.34 17.92
CA VAL A 73 -0.83 -7.67 18.43
C VAL A 73 -1.85 -8.71 18.02
N GLU A 74 -3.15 -8.42 18.12
CA GLU A 74 -4.18 -9.34 17.60
C GLU A 74 -3.99 -9.64 16.11
N TRP A 75 -3.71 -8.61 15.30
CA TRP A 75 -3.42 -8.81 13.89
C TRP A 75 -2.16 -9.67 13.67
N ILE A 76 -1.08 -9.42 14.42
CA ILE A 76 0.15 -10.24 14.38
C ILE A 76 -0.19 -11.69 14.69
N LEU A 77 -0.86 -11.96 15.82
CA LEU A 77 -1.26 -13.29 16.27
C LEU A 77 -2.10 -14.02 15.22
N ARG A 78 -3.12 -13.37 14.65
CA ARG A 78 -3.95 -13.95 13.57
C ARG A 78 -3.16 -14.19 12.29
N ARG A 79 -2.20 -13.32 11.94
CA ARG A 79 -1.35 -13.49 10.75
C ARG A 79 -0.44 -14.70 10.91
N ILE A 80 0.28 -14.83 12.03
CA ILE A 80 1.19 -15.97 12.25
C ILE A 80 0.42 -17.27 12.55
N GLY A 81 -0.77 -17.17 13.15
CA GLY A 81 -1.67 -18.31 13.35
C GLY A 81 -2.17 -18.91 12.04
N ARG A 82 -2.45 -18.09 11.01
CA ARG A 82 -2.78 -18.60 9.65
C ARG A 82 -1.65 -19.39 8.99
N ARG A 83 -0.41 -19.24 9.48
CA ARG A 83 0.76 -20.02 9.04
C ARG A 83 0.98 -21.29 9.88
N GLY A 84 0.08 -21.59 10.83
CA GLY A 84 0.21 -22.74 11.72
C GLY A 84 1.29 -22.59 12.80
N ILE A 85 1.83 -21.39 13.00
CA ILE A 85 2.84 -21.11 14.04
C ILE A 85 2.17 -21.00 15.42
N LEU A 86 0.94 -20.50 15.45
CA LEU A 86 0.09 -20.49 16.64
C LEU A 86 -1.10 -21.42 16.44
N GLU A 87 -1.43 -22.14 17.51
CA GLU A 87 -2.74 -22.74 17.70
C GLU A 87 -3.76 -21.62 17.94
N GLN A 88 -4.90 -21.72 17.27
CA GLN A 88 -6.04 -20.81 17.45
C GLN A 88 -7.23 -21.64 17.92
N SER A 89 -7.83 -21.23 19.04
CA SER A 89 -9.06 -21.81 19.53
C SER A 89 -10.09 -20.72 19.79
N GLU A 90 -11.32 -20.98 19.37
CA GLU A 90 -12.47 -20.13 19.69
C GLU A 90 -13.10 -20.65 20.98
N GLY A 91 -13.19 -19.82 22.01
CA GLY A 91 -13.77 -20.23 23.30
C GLY A 91 -14.05 -19.05 24.23
N GLY A 92 -15.18 -19.10 24.93
CA GLY A 92 -15.53 -18.06 25.92
C GLY A 92 -15.73 -16.65 25.34
N GLY A 93 -16.08 -16.53 24.06
CA GLY A 93 -16.36 -15.24 23.40
C GLY A 93 -15.15 -14.50 22.83
N ALA A 94 -13.94 -15.08 22.89
CA ALA A 94 -12.73 -14.50 22.30
C ALA A 94 -11.81 -15.57 21.70
N THR A 95 -11.11 -15.22 20.61
CA THR A 95 -10.06 -16.07 20.04
C THR A 95 -8.88 -16.15 21.00
N ARG A 96 -8.43 -17.37 21.32
CA ARG A 96 -7.25 -17.64 22.13
C ARG A 96 -6.12 -18.16 21.26
N PHE A 97 -4.90 -17.78 21.62
CA PHE A 97 -3.69 -18.08 20.88
C PHE A 97 -2.68 -18.80 21.77
N ARG A 98 -1.96 -19.77 21.20
CA ARG A 98 -0.84 -20.46 21.86
C ARG A 98 0.26 -20.74 20.86
N LEU A 99 1.51 -20.44 21.21
CA LEU A 99 2.66 -20.77 20.40
C LEU A 99 2.92 -22.29 20.40
N ILE A 100 3.09 -22.84 19.20
CA ILE A 100 3.43 -24.26 19.02
C ILE A 100 4.86 -24.36 18.50
N GLY A 101 5.70 -25.11 19.21
CA GLY A 101 7.06 -25.40 18.77
C GLY A 101 7.94 -24.15 18.69
N LYS A 102 8.94 -24.21 17.80
CA LYS A 102 9.93 -23.15 17.61
C LYS A 102 9.48 -22.20 16.50
N LEU A 103 9.69 -20.89 16.70
CA LEU A 103 9.48 -19.90 15.66
C LEU A 103 10.40 -20.15 14.46
N PRO A 104 9.87 -20.15 13.22
CA PRO A 104 10.68 -20.34 12.03
C PRO A 104 11.62 -19.16 11.82
N ASP A 105 12.84 -19.44 11.40
CA ASP A 105 13.80 -18.40 11.02
C ASP A 105 13.60 -18.07 9.54
N LEU A 106 13.02 -16.92 9.27
CA LEU A 106 12.80 -16.43 7.90
C LEU A 106 13.88 -15.42 7.56
N ASP A 107 14.29 -15.38 6.30
CA ASP A 107 15.28 -14.43 5.79
C ASP A 107 14.61 -13.35 4.92
N PRO A 108 14.09 -12.26 5.51
CA PRO A 108 13.55 -11.15 4.74
C PRO A 108 14.56 -10.54 3.77
N LEU A 109 15.86 -10.60 4.06
CA LEU A 109 16.88 -9.99 3.19
C LEU A 109 16.98 -10.75 1.88
N ALA A 110 17.02 -12.09 1.92
CA ALA A 110 17.00 -12.92 0.72
C ALA A 110 15.76 -12.65 -0.14
N VAL A 111 14.57 -12.55 0.49
CA VAL A 111 13.30 -12.23 -0.21
C VAL A 111 13.37 -10.86 -0.90
N ARG A 112 13.94 -9.84 -0.22
CA ARG A 112 14.12 -8.50 -0.79
C ARG A 112 15.09 -8.50 -1.97
N GLU A 113 16.18 -9.26 -1.90
CA GLU A 113 17.11 -9.37 -3.01
C GLU A 113 16.51 -10.11 -4.20
N GLU A 114 15.70 -11.16 -3.98
CA GLU A 114 14.93 -11.78 -5.06
C GLU A 114 13.98 -10.77 -5.71
N GLN A 115 13.23 -9.98 -4.92
CA GLN A 115 12.37 -8.93 -5.45
C GLN A 115 13.16 -7.90 -6.27
N ARG A 116 14.34 -7.47 -5.81
CA ARG A 116 15.17 -6.51 -6.54
C ARG A 116 15.52 -7.03 -7.93
N HIS A 117 15.83 -8.32 -8.05
CA HIS A 117 16.13 -8.95 -9.33
C HIS A 117 14.90 -9.13 -10.21
N LEU A 118 13.74 -9.43 -9.62
CA LEU A 118 12.49 -9.64 -10.34
C LEU A 118 11.90 -8.31 -10.86
N ASP A 119 11.71 -7.35 -9.98
CA ASP A 119 11.13 -6.04 -10.29
C ASP A 119 11.52 -5.01 -9.20
N PRO A 120 12.50 -4.13 -9.47
CA PRO A 120 12.96 -3.13 -8.51
C PRO A 120 11.93 -2.02 -8.23
N SER A 121 10.88 -1.89 -9.05
CA SER A 121 9.83 -0.89 -8.84
C SER A 121 9.06 -1.11 -7.53
N TRP A 122 9.10 -2.31 -6.95
CA TRP A 122 8.42 -2.65 -5.70
C TRP A 122 9.21 -2.26 -4.45
N LEU A 123 10.51 -1.95 -4.58
CA LEU A 123 11.39 -1.71 -3.45
C LEU A 123 10.96 -0.58 -2.50
N PRO A 124 10.28 0.51 -2.93
CA PRO A 124 9.72 1.48 -2.00
C PRO A 124 8.81 0.85 -0.93
N SER A 125 8.05 -0.18 -1.28
CA SER A 125 7.18 -0.91 -0.35
C SER A 125 7.96 -1.70 0.68
N TYR A 126 9.08 -2.31 0.28
CA TYR A 126 9.98 -3.03 1.18
C TYR A 126 10.68 -2.08 2.15
N VAL A 127 11.14 -0.92 1.66
CA VAL A 127 11.79 0.11 2.49
C VAL A 127 10.80 0.66 3.51
N LEU A 128 9.56 0.95 3.11
CA LEU A 128 8.52 1.42 4.03
C LEU A 128 8.23 0.37 5.11
N ALA A 129 7.96 -0.88 4.72
CA ALA A 129 7.65 -1.96 5.65
C ALA A 129 8.79 -2.21 6.65
N GLU A 130 10.05 -2.25 6.18
CA GLU A 130 11.23 -2.42 7.02
C GLU A 130 11.39 -1.26 8.01
N THR A 131 11.20 -0.03 7.53
CA THR A 131 11.34 1.17 8.36
C THR A 131 10.32 1.15 9.48
N VAL A 132 9.05 0.86 9.18
CA VAL A 132 7.98 0.81 10.19
C VAL A 132 8.18 -0.36 11.15
N ALA A 133 8.60 -1.53 10.66
CA ALA A 133 8.86 -2.69 11.50
C ALA A 133 9.96 -2.43 12.56
N LYS A 134 10.96 -1.60 12.25
CA LYS A 134 12.02 -1.20 13.21
C LYS A 134 11.47 -0.37 14.37
N ASP A 135 10.44 0.43 14.17
CA ASP A 135 9.85 1.28 15.22
C ASP A 135 8.70 0.61 15.97
N TYR A 136 8.15 -0.48 15.44
CA TYR A 136 7.04 -1.20 16.03
C TYR A 136 7.25 -1.55 17.52
N PRO A 137 8.43 -2.02 17.96
CA PRO A 137 8.66 -2.29 19.38
C PRO A 137 8.44 -1.07 20.28
N ALA A 138 8.95 0.10 19.90
CA ALA A 138 8.77 1.33 20.67
C ALA A 138 7.30 1.81 20.64
N PHE A 139 6.62 1.65 19.50
CA PHE A 139 5.20 1.94 19.39
C PHE A 139 4.35 1.06 20.33
N LEU A 140 4.58 -0.25 20.31
CA LEU A 140 3.83 -1.23 21.12
C LEU A 140 4.07 -1.06 22.62
N ARG A 141 5.23 -0.56 23.03
CA ARG A 141 5.52 -0.21 24.43
C ARG A 141 5.01 1.18 24.85
N GLY A 142 4.40 1.93 23.93
CA GLY A 142 3.90 3.28 24.20
C GLY A 142 4.99 4.37 24.20
N GLU A 143 6.24 4.02 23.91
CA GLU A 143 7.40 4.92 23.93
C GLU A 143 7.35 5.94 22.80
N ARG A 144 6.71 5.60 21.66
CA ARG A 144 6.56 6.47 20.49
C ARG A 144 5.16 6.41 19.91
N VAL A 145 4.70 7.51 19.33
CA VAL A 145 3.38 7.60 18.70
C VAL A 145 3.47 7.34 17.20
N GLY A 146 2.42 6.73 16.63
CA GLY A 146 2.39 6.37 15.21
C GLY A 146 2.59 7.57 14.28
N GLU A 147 2.04 8.74 14.64
CA GLU A 147 2.19 9.97 13.85
C GLU A 147 3.64 10.44 13.77
N GLU A 148 4.39 10.37 14.87
CA GLU A 148 5.82 10.72 14.89
C GLU A 148 6.65 9.73 14.06
N ILE A 149 6.33 8.44 14.19
CA ILE A 149 6.96 7.37 13.42
C ILE A 149 6.67 7.54 11.92
N LEU A 150 5.46 7.91 11.52
CA LEU A 150 5.08 7.88 10.12
C LEU A 150 5.27 9.23 9.41
N PHE A 151 5.00 10.34 10.10
CA PHE A 151 4.91 11.67 9.49
C PHE A 151 6.02 12.63 9.93
N SER A 152 7.10 12.13 10.54
CA SER A 152 8.29 12.97 10.73
C SER A 152 8.80 13.51 9.38
N PRO A 153 9.36 14.74 9.35
CA PRO A 153 9.85 15.35 8.10
C PRO A 153 10.84 14.46 7.33
N LEU A 154 11.68 13.71 8.05
CA LEU A 154 12.67 12.78 7.48
C LEU A 154 12.02 11.60 6.73
N ARG A 155 10.75 11.29 7.00
CA ARG A 155 10.03 10.14 6.45
C ARG A 155 9.00 10.51 5.39
N LEU A 156 8.79 11.81 5.12
CA LEU A 156 7.90 12.25 4.05
C LEU A 156 8.27 11.67 2.69
N ARG A 157 9.56 11.46 2.43
CA ARG A 157 10.02 10.83 1.19
C ARG A 157 9.55 9.38 1.04
N LEU A 158 9.42 8.63 2.14
CA LEU A 158 8.90 7.25 2.10
C LEU A 158 7.48 7.22 1.52
N TRP A 159 6.65 8.20 1.89
CA TRP A 159 5.29 8.33 1.36
C TRP A 159 5.26 8.71 -0.10
N VAL A 160 6.16 9.60 -0.52
CA VAL A 160 6.31 9.97 -1.93
C VAL A 160 6.66 8.75 -2.78
N ASP A 161 7.64 7.96 -2.33
CA ASP A 161 8.12 6.81 -3.09
C ASP A 161 7.10 5.67 -3.05
N PHE A 162 6.40 5.48 -1.93
CA PHE A 162 5.36 4.45 -1.80
C PHE A 162 4.08 4.79 -2.58
N PHE A 163 3.53 5.99 -2.43
CA PHE A 163 2.31 6.44 -3.10
C PHE A 163 2.60 6.99 -4.51
N SER A 164 3.37 6.24 -5.29
CA SER A 164 3.73 6.58 -6.67
C SER A 164 3.16 5.56 -7.65
N ASN A 165 2.84 6.03 -8.86
CA ASN A 165 2.55 5.13 -9.98
C ASN A 165 3.81 4.38 -10.49
N ASP A 166 4.99 4.76 -10.00
CA ASP A 166 6.25 4.03 -10.24
C ASP A 166 6.47 2.90 -9.22
N ASN A 167 5.67 2.82 -8.14
CA ASN A 167 5.75 1.72 -7.19
C ASN A 167 4.83 0.57 -7.64
N GLY A 168 5.40 -0.53 -8.12
CA GLY A 168 4.63 -1.64 -8.70
C GLY A 168 3.56 -2.24 -7.80
N LEU A 169 3.78 -2.27 -6.47
CA LEU A 169 2.77 -2.72 -5.51
C LEU A 169 1.58 -1.75 -5.45
N TYR A 170 1.84 -0.45 -5.50
CA TYR A 170 0.82 0.58 -5.30
C TYR A 170 0.10 0.94 -6.60
N ALA A 171 0.83 1.01 -7.72
CA ALA A 171 0.37 1.47 -9.02
C ALA A 171 -0.84 0.68 -9.55
N VAL A 172 -0.93 -0.62 -9.23
CA VAL A 172 -2.07 -1.47 -9.62
C VAL A 172 -3.40 -0.93 -9.11
N ASN A 173 -3.44 -0.37 -7.90
CA ASN A 173 -4.66 0.18 -7.31
C ASN A 173 -5.15 1.39 -8.12
N ASN A 174 -4.22 2.30 -8.48
CA ASN A 174 -4.54 3.47 -9.29
C ASN A 174 -4.94 3.09 -10.72
N SER A 175 -4.30 2.07 -11.30
CA SER A 175 -4.64 1.56 -12.62
C SER A 175 -6.05 0.95 -12.66
N VAL A 176 -6.43 0.17 -11.65
CA VAL A 176 -7.78 -0.40 -11.55
C VAL A 176 -8.82 0.70 -11.36
N GLY A 177 -8.58 1.65 -10.46
CA GLY A 177 -9.47 2.80 -10.25
C GLY A 177 -9.63 3.65 -11.52
N ALA A 178 -8.53 3.92 -12.23
CA ALA A 178 -8.56 4.66 -13.48
C ALA A 178 -9.36 3.93 -14.57
N GLY A 179 -9.19 2.61 -14.68
CA GLY A 179 -9.97 1.79 -15.62
C GLY A 179 -11.48 1.79 -15.30
N ALA A 180 -11.85 1.79 -14.02
CA ALA A 180 -13.25 1.92 -13.60
C ALA A 180 -13.84 3.29 -13.95
N VAL A 181 -13.09 4.37 -13.75
CA VAL A 181 -13.52 5.72 -14.17
C VAL A 181 -13.67 5.80 -15.68
N GLU A 182 -12.70 5.30 -16.45
CA GLU A 182 -12.78 5.27 -17.91
C GLU A 182 -14.03 4.55 -18.41
N GLU A 183 -14.40 3.45 -17.76
CA GLU A 183 -15.56 2.64 -18.12
C GLU A 183 -16.89 3.28 -17.72
N TRP A 184 -17.00 3.76 -16.48
CA TRP A 184 -18.29 4.17 -15.91
C TRP A 184 -18.54 5.67 -16.00
N MET A 185 -17.55 6.49 -16.34
CA MET A 185 -17.77 7.92 -16.59
C MET A 185 -18.77 8.07 -17.75
N PRO A 186 -19.93 8.74 -17.55
CA PRO A 186 -20.90 8.98 -18.60
C PRO A 186 -20.29 9.68 -19.81
N ARG A 187 -20.85 9.47 -21.01
CA ARG A 187 -20.42 10.17 -22.22
C ARG A 187 -20.81 11.65 -22.15
N GLY A 188 -19.91 12.52 -22.59
CA GLY A 188 -20.12 13.97 -22.61
C GLY A 188 -19.51 14.70 -21.41
N PRO A 189 -19.73 16.02 -21.27
CA PRO A 189 -19.08 16.82 -20.25
C PRO A 189 -19.31 16.28 -18.82
N ALA A 190 -18.24 16.03 -18.08
CA ALA A 190 -18.24 15.42 -16.77
C ALA A 190 -17.38 16.20 -15.77
N THR A 191 -17.92 16.40 -14.57
CA THR A 191 -17.18 16.92 -13.41
C THR A 191 -16.72 15.75 -12.55
N ILE A 192 -15.42 15.67 -12.28
CA ILE A 192 -14.82 14.64 -11.41
C ILE A 192 -14.50 15.26 -10.06
N VAL A 193 -14.86 14.59 -8.97
CA VAL A 193 -14.46 14.95 -7.61
C VAL A 193 -13.67 13.78 -7.01
N GLU A 194 -12.48 14.06 -6.52
CA GLU A 194 -11.65 13.08 -5.82
C GLU A 194 -11.55 13.44 -4.34
N LEU A 195 -11.85 12.46 -3.48
CA LEU A 195 -11.80 12.59 -2.02
C LEU A 195 -10.53 11.91 -1.50
N GLY A 196 -9.69 12.66 -0.79
CA GLY A 196 -8.44 12.12 -0.24
C GLY A 196 -7.43 11.76 -1.33
N GLY A 197 -7.21 12.68 -2.29
CA GLY A 197 -6.33 12.45 -3.44
C GLY A 197 -4.85 12.33 -3.09
N GLY A 198 -4.47 12.52 -1.82
CA GLY A 198 -3.12 12.31 -1.32
C GLY A 198 -2.07 13.08 -2.12
N LEU A 199 -1.09 12.34 -2.63
CA LEU A 199 0.00 12.90 -3.44
C LEU A 199 -0.33 13.07 -4.93
N GLY A 200 -1.57 12.77 -5.34
CA GLY A 200 -2.06 12.96 -6.72
C GLY A 200 -1.76 11.84 -7.70
N SER A 201 -1.25 10.69 -7.25
CA SER A 201 -0.97 9.54 -8.11
C SER A 201 -2.24 8.93 -8.72
N GLY A 202 -3.32 8.83 -7.93
CA GLY A 202 -4.64 8.35 -8.37
C GLY A 202 -5.24 9.25 -9.45
N ALA A 203 -5.36 10.55 -9.15
CA ALA A 203 -5.70 11.57 -10.13
C ALA A 203 -4.89 11.45 -11.43
N THR A 204 -3.56 11.35 -11.34
CA THR A 204 -2.69 11.26 -12.52
C THR A 204 -3.03 10.03 -13.35
N ALA A 205 -3.25 8.87 -12.72
CA ALA A 205 -3.64 7.65 -13.42
C ALA A 205 -5.00 7.79 -14.15
N VAL A 206 -6.00 8.39 -13.50
CA VAL A 206 -7.32 8.67 -14.10
C VAL A 206 -7.18 9.59 -15.31
N LEU A 207 -6.46 10.69 -15.15
CA LEU A 207 -6.24 11.68 -16.20
C LEU A 207 -5.51 11.07 -17.41
N ASP A 208 -4.51 10.22 -17.18
CA ASP A 208 -3.78 9.54 -18.25
C ASP A 208 -4.61 8.45 -18.94
N ALA A 209 -5.43 7.70 -18.21
CA ALA A 209 -6.35 6.74 -18.80
C ALA A 209 -7.37 7.43 -19.72
N LEU A 210 -8.02 8.49 -19.24
CA LEU A 210 -8.96 9.27 -20.05
C LEU A 210 -8.30 9.92 -21.27
N ARG A 211 -7.03 10.33 -21.19
CA ARG A 211 -6.26 10.80 -22.36
C ARG A 211 -6.06 9.70 -23.38
N ARG A 212 -5.58 8.52 -22.95
CA ARG A 212 -5.36 7.37 -23.85
C ARG A 212 -6.66 6.92 -24.52
N ALA A 213 -7.78 7.01 -23.82
CA ALA A 213 -9.11 6.71 -24.34
C ALA A 213 -9.70 7.83 -25.24
N GLY A 214 -9.00 8.96 -25.42
CA GLY A 214 -9.50 10.11 -26.19
C GLY A 214 -10.62 10.90 -25.49
N ARG A 215 -10.89 10.60 -24.21
CA ARG A 215 -11.98 11.19 -23.41
C ARG A 215 -11.56 12.40 -22.58
N TRP A 216 -10.33 12.88 -22.74
CA TRP A 216 -9.82 14.06 -22.02
C TRP A 216 -10.71 15.30 -22.20
N GLY A 217 -11.24 15.51 -23.40
CA GLY A 217 -12.11 16.65 -23.71
C GLY A 217 -13.48 16.58 -23.02
N GLU A 218 -13.85 15.43 -22.46
CA GLU A 218 -15.09 15.24 -21.72
C GLU A 218 -14.98 15.78 -20.28
N ILE A 219 -13.79 16.07 -19.76
CA ILE A 219 -13.65 16.58 -18.39
C ILE A 219 -13.93 18.09 -18.36
N SER A 220 -15.09 18.50 -17.88
CA SER A 220 -15.45 19.91 -17.68
C SER A 220 -14.74 20.52 -16.46
N GLU A 221 -14.62 19.74 -15.39
CA GLU A 221 -14.00 20.16 -14.14
C GLU A 221 -13.40 18.96 -13.38
N TYR A 222 -12.26 19.17 -12.71
CA TYR A 222 -11.65 18.18 -11.81
C TYR A 222 -11.39 18.83 -10.45
N ARG A 223 -12.11 18.39 -9.41
CA ARG A 223 -12.01 18.88 -8.03
C ARG A 223 -11.18 17.91 -7.21
N PHE A 224 -9.91 18.26 -7.03
CA PHE A 224 -8.97 17.50 -6.20
C PHE A 224 -9.08 17.96 -4.74
N THR A 225 -9.39 17.04 -3.82
CA THR A 225 -9.52 17.34 -2.39
C THR A 225 -8.61 16.45 -1.55
N GLU A 226 -8.04 17.00 -0.48
CA GLU A 226 -7.15 16.30 0.44
C GLU A 226 -7.17 17.02 1.80
N LEU A 227 -7.21 16.25 2.89
CA LEU A 227 -7.27 16.75 4.26
C LEU A 227 -5.92 17.30 4.71
N VAL A 228 -4.82 16.64 4.34
CA VAL A 228 -3.46 17.00 4.75
C VAL A 228 -2.91 18.10 3.83
N PRO A 229 -2.68 19.35 4.30
CA PRO A 229 -2.32 20.46 3.43
C PRO A 229 -1.02 20.28 2.64
N ALA A 230 -0.05 19.55 3.21
CA ALA A 230 1.21 19.25 2.53
C ALA A 230 0.99 18.30 1.33
N PHE A 231 0.11 17.31 1.48
CA PHE A 231 -0.25 16.37 0.41
C PHE A 231 -1.08 17.08 -0.65
N LEU A 232 -2.06 17.90 -0.23
CA LEU A 232 -2.85 18.74 -1.13
C LEU A 232 -1.98 19.58 -2.07
N ARG A 233 -1.03 20.35 -1.53
CA ARG A 233 -0.12 21.18 -2.33
C ARG A 233 0.72 20.34 -3.30
N ARG A 234 1.21 19.19 -2.85
CA ARG A 234 2.03 18.30 -3.69
C ARG A 234 1.20 17.67 -4.82
N GLY A 235 0.02 17.16 -4.52
CA GLY A 235 -0.90 16.61 -5.52
C GLY A 235 -1.33 17.65 -6.54
N GLN A 236 -1.67 18.86 -6.10
CA GLN A 236 -1.98 19.98 -7.00
C GLN A 236 -0.81 20.29 -7.96
N ASN A 237 0.42 20.34 -7.45
CA ASN A 237 1.61 20.57 -8.29
C ASN A 237 1.82 19.45 -9.32
N ALA A 238 1.63 18.18 -8.94
CA ALA A 238 1.71 17.05 -9.86
C ALA A 238 0.69 17.17 -11.00
N LEU A 239 -0.54 17.56 -10.69
CA LEU A 239 -1.59 17.73 -11.70
C LEU A 239 -1.39 18.96 -12.58
N GLN A 240 -0.85 20.05 -12.03
CA GLN A 240 -0.55 21.27 -12.79
C GLN A 240 0.65 21.12 -13.72
N THR A 241 1.70 20.41 -13.30
CA THR A 241 2.86 20.10 -14.16
C THR A 241 2.47 19.16 -15.30
N GLY A 242 1.69 18.11 -15.02
CA GLY A 242 1.11 17.23 -16.04
C GLY A 242 0.16 17.96 -17.01
N ARG A 243 -0.53 19.01 -16.56
CA ARG A 243 -1.32 19.92 -17.42
C ARG A 243 -0.47 20.90 -18.25
N SER A 244 0.70 21.29 -17.76
CA SER A 244 1.56 22.26 -18.45
C SER A 244 2.31 21.62 -19.62
N ALA A 245 2.72 20.35 -19.48
CA ALA A 245 3.24 19.54 -20.58
C ALA A 245 2.24 19.42 -21.76
N SER A 246 0.93 19.41 -21.48
CA SER A 246 -0.11 19.36 -22.52
C SER A 246 -0.48 20.72 -23.11
N ARG A 247 -0.20 21.85 -22.43
CA ARG A 247 -0.38 23.21 -22.98
C ARG A 247 0.69 23.60 -24.01
N ALA A 248 1.90 23.04 -23.92
CA ALA A 248 2.94 23.20 -24.96
C ALA A 248 2.51 22.60 -26.32
N TRP A 249 1.50 21.73 -26.32
CA TRP A 249 1.02 21.02 -27.52
C TRP A 249 0.03 21.83 -28.38
N ARG A 250 -0.53 22.93 -27.87
CA ARG A 250 -1.47 23.80 -28.63
C ARG A 250 -0.80 24.89 -29.47
N ARG A 251 0.54 24.99 -29.50
CA ARG A 251 1.26 25.95 -30.37
C ARG A 251 1.82 25.32 -31.66
N GLY A 252 1.30 24.17 -32.08
CA GLY A 252 1.76 23.46 -33.29
C GLY A 252 0.79 23.44 -34.48
N ALA A 253 -0.43 23.99 -34.36
CA ALA A 253 -1.44 23.90 -35.42
C ALA A 253 -2.14 25.25 -35.64
N SER A 254 -1.40 26.24 -36.15
CA SER A 254 -1.99 27.38 -36.87
C SER A 254 -0.94 28.04 -37.77
N ARG A 255 -0.63 27.40 -38.90
CA ARG A 255 -0.27 28.11 -40.14
C ARG A 255 -0.95 27.40 -41.30
N SER A 256 -2.25 27.61 -41.43
CA SER A 256 -2.95 27.47 -42.70
C SER A 256 -2.97 28.83 -43.38
N SER A 257 -1.92 29.09 -44.15
CA SER A 257 -1.92 30.10 -45.21
C SER A 257 -2.40 29.44 -46.48
N THR A 258 -3.54 29.87 -47.01
CA THR A 258 -3.85 29.82 -48.45
C THR A 258 -5.13 30.62 -48.73
N PRO A 259 -5.31 31.17 -49.94
CA PRO A 259 -4.35 31.39 -51.03
C PRO A 259 -3.82 32.83 -51.09
#